data_AF-A0AA91GF49-F1
#
_entry.id   AF-A0AA91GF49-F1
#
_cell.length_a   1.000
_cell.length_b   1.000
_cell.length_c   1.000
_cell.angle_alpha   90.00
_cell.angle_beta   90.00
_cell.angle_gamma   90.00
#
_symmetry.space_group_name_H-M   'P 1'
#
loop_
_entity.id
_entity.type
_entity.pdbx_description
1 polymer ?
#
loop_
_entity_poly.entity_id
_entity_poly.type
_entity_poly.pdbx_seq_one_letter_code
_entity_poly.pdbx_strand_id
1 'polypeptide(L)'
;MGNEGMRKKIRFALLSIIVVLAAVIYLGQNQEQQEETLFKKEAIEFWVISDPHYIDKSLTDSGLAFKKIKQTAAGKELDYQKESWQAFIKKAMEQKPDMLIITGDLTLNGEKISAEKLAELLKQLTNEGINVFVIPGNHDVNDGWARKFVGDQQEKTDPISIADFKEIFADSGYQNATNYDKNSLSYSVAVNQQYNFLFLDSNIYPEDNQPQTSPTTGGTIRGKTMKWVKKQLEKAKQEKKKTLVFMHHNIYAHNKLLSSGFVLNNADEFKQVLAEYQVPIVFSGHIHAQDIMTETTDDHPLTEIVSSSFSIAPQAYGVVKLKGNSFDYQKKANTHSVANLENYSQYIKELFINDGKSLGYSQLIDAGLSDSKKLDIAAEFVGQVNYRFFSGDDFITDNEVEKIKAEAGYQIISENSKFLKEYIDSIIQDKNQEDNRLKKDFDECTLSR
;
A
#
# COMPACT_ATOMS: atom_id res chain seq x y z
N MET A 1 46.26 -41.78 -51.91
CA MET A 1 46.43 -41.21 -50.54
C MET A 1 45.95 -39.75 -50.38
N GLY A 2 45.21 -39.14 -51.32
CA GLY A 2 44.86 -37.70 -51.25
C GLY A 2 43.51 -37.32 -50.64
N ASN A 3 42.54 -38.23 -50.52
CA ASN A 3 41.14 -37.86 -50.25
C ASN A 3 40.77 -37.89 -48.75
N GLU A 4 41.50 -38.67 -47.95
CA GLU A 4 41.19 -38.86 -46.54
C GLU A 4 41.71 -37.71 -45.65
N GLY A 5 42.89 -37.18 -45.98
CA GLY A 5 43.46 -36.00 -45.31
C GLY A 5 42.63 -34.73 -45.57
N MET A 6 42.07 -34.57 -46.77
CA MET A 6 41.22 -33.44 -47.12
C MET A 6 39.87 -33.50 -46.39
N ARG A 7 39.26 -34.70 -46.29
CA ARG A 7 38.04 -34.90 -45.50
C ARG A 7 38.25 -34.67 -44.01
N LYS A 8 39.40 -35.04 -43.44
CA LYS A 8 39.75 -34.73 -42.04
C LYS A 8 39.89 -33.21 -41.82
N LYS A 9 40.55 -32.49 -42.72
CA LYS A 9 40.69 -31.02 -42.62
C LYS A 9 39.34 -30.30 -42.71
N ILE A 10 38.46 -30.74 -43.62
CA ILE A 10 37.11 -30.17 -43.76
C ILE A 10 36.26 -30.46 -42.52
N ARG A 11 36.31 -31.67 -41.97
CA ARG A 11 35.60 -32.00 -40.71
C ARG A 11 36.12 -31.19 -39.53
N PHE A 12 37.44 -30.98 -39.43
CA PHE A 12 38.03 -30.19 -38.36
C PHE A 12 37.61 -28.72 -38.47
N ALA A 13 37.65 -28.15 -39.68
CA ALA A 13 37.19 -26.79 -39.94
C ALA A 13 35.69 -26.60 -39.61
N LEU A 14 34.84 -27.55 -39.99
CA LEU A 14 33.42 -27.53 -39.64
C LEU A 14 33.18 -27.62 -38.13
N LEU A 15 33.93 -28.47 -37.41
CA LEU A 15 33.85 -28.56 -35.95
C LEU A 15 34.28 -27.24 -35.29
N SER A 16 35.36 -26.62 -35.77
CA SER A 16 35.85 -25.34 -35.25
C SER A 16 34.81 -24.23 -35.46
N ILE A 17 34.14 -24.20 -36.62
CA ILE A 17 33.08 -23.23 -36.91
C ILE A 17 31.88 -23.45 -35.97
N ILE A 18 31.47 -24.70 -35.72
CA ILE A 18 30.37 -25.02 -34.80
C ILE A 18 30.71 -24.60 -33.37
N VAL A 19 31.94 -24.85 -32.90
CA VAL A 19 32.38 -24.45 -31.55
C VAL A 19 32.43 -22.93 -31.42
N VAL A 20 32.90 -22.21 -32.44
CA VAL A 20 32.90 -20.74 -32.44
C VAL A 20 31.47 -20.19 -32.47
N LEU A 21 30.57 -20.75 -33.27
CA LEU A 21 29.15 -20.37 -33.29
C LEU A 21 28.48 -20.66 -31.94
N ALA A 22 28.72 -21.82 -31.35
CA ALA A 22 28.20 -22.16 -30.03
C ALA A 22 28.76 -21.23 -28.95
N ALA A 23 30.04 -20.87 -29.01
CA ALA A 23 30.65 -19.90 -28.11
C ALA A 23 30.10 -18.49 -28.30
N VAL A 24 29.85 -18.04 -29.54
CA VAL A 24 29.23 -16.74 -29.82
C VAL A 24 27.77 -16.70 -29.39
N ILE A 25 27.02 -17.79 -29.55
CA ILE A 25 25.64 -17.91 -29.05
C ILE A 25 25.64 -17.93 -27.51
N TYR A 26 26.56 -18.67 -26.88
CA TYR A 26 26.68 -18.75 -25.43
C TYR A 26 27.13 -17.41 -24.81
N LEU A 27 28.11 -16.73 -25.43
CA LEU A 27 28.58 -15.40 -25.03
C LEU A 27 27.53 -14.32 -25.31
N GLY A 28 26.77 -14.43 -26.39
CA GLY A 28 25.67 -13.53 -26.74
C GLY A 28 24.41 -13.73 -25.88
N GLN A 29 24.18 -14.94 -25.36
CA GLN A 29 23.14 -15.22 -24.37
C GLN A 29 23.50 -14.71 -22.96
N ASN A 30 24.79 -14.52 -22.67
CA ASN A 30 25.31 -14.04 -21.39
C ASN A 30 25.70 -12.55 -21.38
N GLN A 31 25.45 -11.79 -22.44
CA GLN A 31 25.43 -10.34 -22.33
C GLN A 31 24.10 -9.93 -21.69
N GLU A 32 24.06 -9.93 -20.36
CA GLU A 32 23.02 -9.19 -19.63
C GLU A 32 23.10 -7.73 -20.09
N GLN A 33 22.13 -7.30 -20.88
CA GLN A 33 21.92 -5.89 -21.16
C GLN A 33 21.69 -5.21 -19.80
N GLN A 34 22.60 -4.33 -19.40
CA GLN A 34 22.44 -3.53 -18.21
C GLN A 34 21.12 -2.75 -18.33
N GLU A 35 20.16 -3.04 -17.46
CA GLU A 35 18.84 -2.42 -17.51
C GLU A 35 18.98 -0.91 -17.37
N GLU A 36 18.29 -0.19 -18.26
CA GLU A 36 18.23 1.25 -18.15
C GLU A 36 17.48 1.64 -16.88
N THR A 37 18.16 2.36 -15.99
CA THR A 37 17.56 2.86 -14.75
C THR A 37 16.69 4.07 -15.03
N LEU A 38 15.57 4.17 -14.32
CA LEU A 38 14.57 5.25 -14.42
C LEU A 38 15.21 6.63 -14.18
N PHE A 39 16.10 6.71 -13.19
CA PHE A 39 16.83 7.92 -12.85
C PHE A 39 18.34 7.69 -12.98
N LYS A 40 19.04 8.73 -13.43
CA LYS A 40 20.52 8.78 -13.40
C LYS A 40 21.06 9.40 -12.11
N LYS A 41 20.22 10.11 -11.35
CA LYS A 41 20.59 10.73 -10.09
C LYS A 41 20.52 9.73 -8.93
N GLU A 42 21.38 9.95 -7.93
CA GLU A 42 21.44 9.12 -6.73
C GLU A 42 20.33 9.48 -5.73
N ALA A 43 20.10 10.77 -5.49
CA ALA A 43 19.10 11.23 -4.54
C ALA A 43 17.70 11.18 -5.17
N ILE A 44 16.78 10.48 -4.50
CA ILE A 44 15.40 10.29 -4.94
C ILE A 44 14.46 10.75 -3.83
N GLU A 45 13.44 11.51 -4.18
CA GLU A 45 12.31 11.81 -3.30
C GLU A 45 11.04 11.21 -3.89
N PHE A 46 10.29 10.43 -3.11
CA PHE A 46 8.98 9.95 -3.53
C PHE A 46 7.94 10.15 -2.44
N TRP A 47 6.69 10.28 -2.87
CA TRP A 47 5.54 10.30 -1.97
C TRP A 47 4.84 8.95 -2.03
N VAL A 48 4.31 8.49 -0.90
CA VAL A 48 3.58 7.24 -0.79
C VAL A 48 2.25 7.47 -0.09
N ILE A 49 1.18 6.90 -0.63
CA ILE A 49 -0.16 6.85 -0.04
C ILE A 49 -0.73 5.44 -0.16
N SER A 50 -1.78 5.16 0.60
CA SER A 50 -2.56 3.95 0.44
C SER A 50 -4.05 4.21 0.57
N ASP A 51 -4.84 3.25 0.11
CA ASP A 51 -6.28 3.14 0.32
C ASP A 51 -7.06 4.45 0.05
N PRO A 52 -6.88 5.11 -1.11
CA PRO A 52 -7.64 6.31 -1.43
C PRO A 52 -9.13 6.04 -1.66
N HIS A 53 -9.53 4.80 -1.92
CA HIS A 53 -10.93 4.36 -2.10
C HIS A 53 -11.77 5.33 -2.93
N TYR A 54 -11.25 5.68 -4.11
CA TYR A 54 -11.85 6.71 -4.93
C TYR A 54 -13.20 6.25 -5.51
N ILE A 55 -14.22 7.10 -5.39
CA ILE A 55 -15.50 6.99 -6.09
C ILE A 55 -15.78 8.26 -6.89
N ASP A 56 -15.94 8.14 -8.21
CA ASP A 56 -16.25 9.30 -9.04
C ASP A 56 -17.70 9.78 -8.86
N LYS A 57 -17.90 11.10 -8.90
CA LYS A 57 -19.23 11.73 -8.72
C LYS A 57 -20.25 11.31 -9.79
N SER A 58 -19.83 10.80 -10.94
CA SER A 58 -20.76 10.26 -11.95
C SER A 58 -21.46 8.96 -11.50
N LEU A 59 -20.95 8.28 -10.48
CA LEU A 59 -21.53 7.06 -9.92
C LEU A 59 -22.50 7.33 -8.77
N THR A 60 -22.81 8.60 -8.47
CA THR A 60 -23.70 8.95 -7.38
C THR A 60 -24.52 10.20 -7.69
N ASP A 61 -25.79 10.18 -7.34
CA ASP A 61 -26.65 11.37 -7.33
C ASP A 61 -26.72 12.05 -5.95
N SER A 62 -25.86 11.62 -5.02
CA SER A 62 -25.88 12.02 -3.60
C SER A 62 -27.21 11.72 -2.89
N GLY A 63 -28.00 10.80 -3.45
CA GLY A 63 -29.29 10.34 -2.93
C GLY A 63 -29.18 9.48 -1.68
N LEU A 64 -30.29 8.85 -1.31
CA LEU A 64 -30.41 8.04 -0.10
C LEU A 64 -29.47 6.83 -0.12
N ALA A 65 -29.29 6.18 -1.26
CA ALA A 65 -28.37 5.05 -1.39
C ALA A 65 -26.92 5.46 -1.07
N PHE A 66 -26.49 6.62 -1.57
CA PHE A 66 -25.14 7.13 -1.31
C PHE A 66 -24.96 7.55 0.15
N LYS A 67 -25.98 8.16 0.75
CA LYS A 67 -25.98 8.48 2.19
C LYS A 67 -25.83 7.22 3.05
N LYS A 68 -26.47 6.11 2.67
CA LYS A 68 -26.36 4.83 3.37
C LYS A 68 -24.96 4.24 3.29
N ILE A 69 -24.34 4.19 2.11
CA ILE A 69 -22.97 3.63 2.00
C ILE A 69 -21.95 4.45 2.79
N LYS A 70 -22.08 5.78 2.82
CA LYS A 70 -21.20 6.65 3.64
C LYS A 70 -21.24 6.30 5.12
N GLN A 71 -22.39 5.89 5.65
CA GLN A 71 -22.54 5.49 7.05
C GLN A 71 -21.90 4.15 7.38
N THR A 72 -21.57 3.35 6.37
CA THR A 72 -20.93 2.04 6.52
C THR A 72 -19.54 2.00 5.90
N ALA A 73 -18.96 3.16 5.59
CA ALA A 73 -17.69 3.26 4.89
C ALA A 73 -16.48 3.25 5.84
N ALA A 74 -16.65 3.08 7.15
CA ALA A 74 -15.59 3.11 8.16
C ALA A 74 -14.83 4.45 8.15
N GLY A 75 -15.56 5.56 8.27
CA GLY A 75 -15.00 6.90 8.37
C GLY A 75 -14.31 7.44 7.11
N LYS A 76 -14.49 6.80 5.94
CA LYS A 76 -14.00 7.31 4.65
C LYS A 76 -14.78 8.54 4.19
N GLU A 77 -14.05 9.55 3.74
CA GLU A 77 -14.58 10.75 3.10
C GLU A 77 -14.88 10.45 1.63
N LEU A 78 -16.16 10.56 1.24
CA LEU A 78 -16.63 10.22 -0.11
C LEU A 78 -17.27 11.41 -0.86
N ASP A 79 -17.45 12.58 -0.22
CA ASP A 79 -18.16 13.72 -0.81
C ASP A 79 -17.22 14.65 -1.62
N TYR A 80 -15.95 14.79 -1.18
CA TYR A 80 -15.00 15.78 -1.68
C TYR A 80 -13.68 15.19 -2.20
N GLN A 81 -13.65 13.88 -2.45
CA GLN A 81 -12.45 13.18 -2.91
C GLN A 81 -11.81 13.81 -4.17
N LYS A 82 -12.61 14.23 -5.15
CA LYS A 82 -12.08 14.86 -6.38
C LYS A 82 -11.35 16.16 -6.05
N GLU A 83 -11.93 16.99 -5.20
CA GLU A 83 -11.34 18.23 -4.72
C GLU A 83 -10.05 17.97 -3.94
N SER A 84 -10.03 16.96 -3.06
CA SER A 84 -8.83 16.53 -2.33
C SER A 84 -7.72 16.05 -3.23
N TRP A 85 -8.05 15.26 -4.26
CA TRP A 85 -7.11 14.77 -5.26
C TRP A 85 -6.54 15.90 -6.11
N GLN A 86 -7.38 16.83 -6.57
CA GLN A 86 -6.91 18.02 -7.31
C GLN A 86 -5.95 18.86 -6.48
N ALA A 87 -6.25 19.07 -5.19
CA ALA A 87 -5.36 19.78 -4.27
C ALA A 87 -4.05 19.02 -4.00
N PHE A 88 -4.10 17.70 -3.91
CA PHE A 88 -2.91 16.85 -3.72
C PHE A 88 -2.01 16.84 -4.96
N ILE A 89 -2.59 16.68 -6.15
CA ILE A 89 -1.89 16.71 -7.44
C ILE A 89 -1.21 18.06 -7.66
N LYS A 90 -1.93 19.16 -7.42
CA LYS A 90 -1.35 20.50 -7.50
C LYS A 90 -0.15 20.64 -6.56
N LYS A 91 -0.29 20.17 -5.31
CA LYS A 91 0.80 20.18 -4.32
C LYS A 91 2.01 19.37 -4.80
N ALA A 92 1.81 18.21 -5.39
CA ALA A 92 2.88 17.39 -5.96
C ALA A 92 3.55 18.10 -7.16
N MET A 93 2.79 18.72 -8.07
CA MET A 93 3.37 19.49 -9.17
C MET A 93 4.21 20.69 -8.69
N GLU A 94 3.84 21.31 -7.57
CA GLU A 94 4.59 22.42 -6.96
C GLU A 94 5.87 21.94 -6.28
N GLN A 95 5.81 20.84 -5.53
CA GLN A 95 6.96 20.32 -4.76
C GLN A 95 7.88 19.41 -5.58
N LYS A 96 7.39 18.88 -6.70
CA LYS A 96 8.11 18.03 -7.67
C LYS A 96 8.86 16.86 -7.03
N PRO A 97 8.17 15.95 -6.30
CA PRO A 97 8.77 14.65 -6.00
C PRO A 97 9.08 13.91 -7.30
N ASP A 98 10.02 12.98 -7.26
CA ASP A 98 10.35 12.16 -8.44
C ASP A 98 9.26 11.15 -8.77
N MET A 99 8.56 10.68 -7.73
CA MET A 99 7.54 9.65 -7.85
C MET A 99 6.39 9.86 -6.86
N LEU A 100 5.19 9.42 -7.26
CA LEU A 100 4.07 9.09 -6.39
C LEU A 100 3.82 7.58 -6.44
N ILE A 101 3.68 6.95 -5.28
CA ILE A 101 3.41 5.52 -5.13
C ILE A 101 2.07 5.33 -4.39
N ILE A 102 1.22 4.44 -4.89
CA ILE A 102 -0.06 4.09 -4.26
C ILE A 102 -0.11 2.59 -4.00
N THR A 103 -0.23 2.18 -2.74
CA THR A 103 -0.10 0.78 -2.31
C THR A 103 -1.41 0.00 -2.25
N GLY A 104 -2.38 0.29 -3.12
CA GLY A 104 -3.63 -0.47 -3.24
C GLY A 104 -4.87 0.31 -2.86
N ASP A 105 -6.01 -0.36 -3.03
CA ASP A 105 -7.37 0.11 -2.81
C ASP A 105 -7.62 1.47 -3.46
N LEU A 106 -7.30 1.51 -4.74
CA LEU A 106 -7.40 2.70 -5.59
C LEU A 106 -8.84 3.21 -5.67
N THR A 107 -9.80 2.28 -5.71
CA THR A 107 -11.23 2.54 -5.85
C THR A 107 -12.02 2.10 -4.63
N LEU A 108 -13.26 2.60 -4.49
CA LEU A 108 -14.09 2.26 -3.35
C LEU A 108 -14.46 0.76 -3.33
N ASN A 109 -14.98 0.22 -4.43
CA ASN A 109 -15.28 -1.21 -4.59
C ASN A 109 -15.09 -1.69 -6.04
N GLY A 110 -14.03 -1.26 -6.70
CA GLY A 110 -13.63 -1.81 -7.99
C GLY A 110 -14.40 -1.27 -9.17
N GLU A 111 -15.00 -0.08 -9.06
CA GLU A 111 -15.74 0.53 -10.15
C GLU A 111 -14.79 1.00 -11.26
N LYS A 112 -14.94 0.43 -12.47
CA LYS A 112 -14.07 0.76 -13.61
C LYS A 112 -14.04 2.26 -13.93
N ILE A 113 -15.20 2.93 -13.87
CA ILE A 113 -15.31 4.38 -14.08
C ILE A 113 -14.48 5.17 -13.06
N SER A 114 -14.48 4.76 -11.78
CA SER A 114 -13.67 5.41 -10.76
C SER A 114 -12.18 5.24 -11.05
N ALA A 115 -11.74 4.06 -11.46
CA ALA A 115 -10.35 3.82 -11.84
C ALA A 115 -9.91 4.66 -13.05
N GLU A 116 -10.72 4.74 -14.10
CA GLU A 116 -10.46 5.59 -15.27
C GLU A 116 -10.31 7.06 -14.86
N LYS A 117 -11.21 7.55 -14.01
CA LYS A 117 -11.20 8.94 -13.52
C LYS A 117 -10.02 9.23 -12.60
N LEU A 118 -9.61 8.27 -11.76
CA LEU A 118 -8.40 8.39 -10.97
C LEU A 118 -7.15 8.39 -11.87
N ALA A 119 -7.08 7.53 -12.88
CA ALA A 119 -5.97 7.52 -13.84
C ALA A 119 -5.86 8.85 -14.61
N GLU A 120 -6.98 9.47 -15.00
CA GLU A 120 -7.01 10.82 -15.60
C GLU A 120 -6.41 11.88 -14.66
N LEU A 121 -6.70 11.80 -13.36
CA LEU A 121 -6.11 12.67 -12.35
C LEU A 121 -4.59 12.45 -12.24
N LEU A 122 -4.15 11.19 -12.11
CA LEU A 122 -2.73 10.83 -11.99
C LEU A 122 -1.91 11.18 -13.25
N LYS A 123 -2.52 11.15 -14.44
CA LYS A 123 -1.87 11.53 -15.70
C LYS A 123 -1.37 12.99 -15.71
N GLN A 124 -1.95 13.86 -14.90
CA GLN A 124 -1.45 15.23 -14.76
C GLN A 124 -0.04 15.26 -14.16
N LEU A 125 0.28 14.33 -13.24
CA LEU A 125 1.61 14.21 -12.66
C LEU A 125 2.63 13.67 -13.68
N THR A 126 2.26 12.64 -14.45
CA THR A 126 3.15 12.06 -15.45
C THR A 126 3.46 13.03 -16.59
N ASN A 127 2.50 13.86 -16.99
CA ASN A 127 2.72 14.96 -17.94
C ASN A 127 3.72 16.01 -17.45
N GLU A 128 3.88 16.16 -16.13
CA GLU A 128 4.85 17.06 -15.49
C GLU A 128 6.19 16.38 -15.15
N GLY A 129 6.37 15.14 -15.61
CA GLY A 129 7.59 14.35 -15.38
C GLY A 129 7.69 13.71 -14.00
N ILE A 130 6.61 13.72 -13.21
CA ILE A 130 6.52 12.99 -11.94
C ILE A 130 6.01 11.59 -12.26
N ASN A 131 6.81 10.56 -11.97
CA ASN A 131 6.40 9.19 -12.26
C ASN A 131 5.34 8.73 -11.25
N VAL A 132 4.40 7.90 -11.68
CA VAL A 132 3.36 7.34 -10.80
C VAL A 132 3.46 5.81 -10.85
N PHE A 133 3.32 5.16 -9.71
CA PHE A 133 3.34 3.70 -9.58
C PHE A 133 2.18 3.23 -8.70
N VAL A 134 1.40 2.29 -9.20
CA VAL A 134 0.24 1.75 -8.47
C VAL A 134 0.23 0.23 -8.47
N ILE A 135 -0.29 -0.34 -7.39
CA ILE A 135 -0.67 -1.75 -7.29
C ILE A 135 -2.14 -1.83 -6.88
N PRO A 136 -2.83 -2.94 -7.18
CA PRO A 136 -4.20 -3.15 -6.71
C PRO A 136 -4.22 -3.43 -5.20
N GLY A 137 -5.33 -3.08 -4.54
CA GLY A 137 -5.74 -3.67 -3.27
C GLY A 137 -6.87 -4.67 -3.44
N ASN A 138 -7.45 -5.12 -2.32
CA ASN A 138 -8.47 -6.17 -2.36
C ASN A 138 -9.82 -5.68 -2.89
N HIS A 139 -10.03 -4.36 -2.98
CA HIS A 139 -11.24 -3.74 -3.53
C HIS A 139 -11.15 -3.39 -5.01
N ASP A 140 -10.00 -3.57 -5.68
CA ASP A 140 -9.85 -3.06 -7.04
C ASP A 140 -10.27 -4.07 -8.11
N VAL A 141 -9.71 -5.28 -8.10
CA VAL A 141 -9.78 -6.19 -9.27
C VAL A 141 -10.82 -7.28 -9.07
N ASN A 142 -11.69 -7.45 -10.08
CA ASN A 142 -12.79 -8.43 -10.11
C ASN A 142 -13.69 -8.34 -8.87
N ASP A 143 -13.90 -7.13 -8.34
CA ASP A 143 -14.75 -6.90 -7.17
C ASP A 143 -16.24 -6.95 -7.56
N GLY A 144 -16.99 -7.84 -6.89
CA GLY A 144 -18.44 -7.97 -7.04
C GLY A 144 -19.27 -6.83 -6.49
N TRP A 145 -18.65 -5.95 -5.71
CA TRP A 145 -19.29 -4.83 -5.02
C TRP A 145 -19.28 -3.54 -5.80
N ALA A 146 -18.77 -3.51 -7.04
CA ALA A 146 -18.84 -2.34 -7.91
C ALA A 146 -20.29 -1.84 -8.08
N ARG A 147 -20.61 -0.66 -7.54
CA ARG A 147 -21.97 -0.08 -7.59
C ARG A 147 -21.95 1.40 -8.01
N LYS A 148 -23.06 1.82 -8.60
CA LYS A 148 -23.49 3.22 -8.62
C LYS A 148 -24.71 3.40 -7.72
N PHE A 149 -24.86 4.60 -7.17
CA PHE A 149 -25.85 4.94 -6.15
C PHE A 149 -26.84 5.96 -6.73
N VAL A 150 -28.07 5.53 -6.99
CA VAL A 150 -29.10 6.37 -7.64
C VAL A 150 -30.40 6.30 -6.85
N GLY A 151 -30.89 7.46 -6.40
CA GLY A 151 -32.07 7.55 -5.55
C GLY A 151 -31.88 6.78 -4.24
N ASP A 152 -32.66 5.72 -4.04
CA ASP A 152 -32.58 4.82 -2.89
C ASP A 152 -32.00 3.44 -3.22
N GLN A 153 -31.52 3.22 -4.45
CA GLN A 153 -31.00 1.94 -4.95
C GLN A 153 -29.48 1.95 -5.15
N GLN A 154 -28.90 0.74 -5.03
CA GLN A 154 -27.54 0.45 -5.47
C GLN A 154 -27.62 -0.39 -6.75
N GLU A 155 -27.16 0.15 -7.87
CA GLU A 155 -27.16 -0.54 -9.16
C GLU A 155 -25.75 -1.06 -9.46
N LYS A 156 -25.64 -2.24 -10.09
CA LYS A 156 -24.35 -2.75 -10.55
C LYS A 156 -23.73 -1.82 -11.60
N THR A 157 -22.42 -1.66 -11.54
CA THR A 157 -21.61 -1.05 -12.60
C THR A 157 -20.48 -2.01 -12.98
N ASP A 158 -19.81 -1.74 -14.10
CA ASP A 158 -18.73 -2.59 -14.57
C ASP A 158 -17.56 -2.60 -13.57
N PRO A 159 -17.09 -3.79 -13.16
CA PRO A 159 -15.92 -3.94 -12.32
C PRO A 159 -14.63 -3.87 -13.16
N ILE A 160 -13.49 -3.64 -12.49
CA ILE A 160 -12.17 -3.65 -13.13
C ILE A 160 -11.71 -5.10 -13.33
N SER A 161 -11.49 -5.54 -14.57
CA SER A 161 -10.79 -6.80 -14.84
C SER A 161 -9.27 -6.68 -14.70
N ILE A 162 -8.55 -7.81 -14.68
CA ILE A 162 -7.07 -7.83 -14.70
C ILE A 162 -6.51 -7.08 -15.92
N ALA A 163 -7.17 -7.20 -17.07
CA ALA A 163 -6.77 -6.50 -18.29
C ALA A 163 -7.05 -4.99 -18.19
N ASP A 164 -8.24 -4.62 -17.69
CA ASP A 164 -8.61 -3.22 -17.47
C ASP A 164 -7.61 -2.53 -16.54
N PHE A 165 -7.21 -3.18 -15.44
CA PHE A 165 -6.25 -2.58 -14.50
C PHE A 165 -4.92 -2.23 -15.19
N LYS A 166 -4.40 -3.13 -16.02
CA LYS A 166 -3.16 -2.90 -16.79
C LYS A 166 -3.31 -1.80 -17.83
N GLU A 167 -4.47 -1.72 -18.48
CA GLU A 167 -4.74 -0.71 -19.50
C GLU A 167 -4.94 0.68 -18.89
N ILE A 168 -5.81 0.79 -17.88
CA ILE A 168 -6.15 2.04 -17.20
C ILE A 168 -4.92 2.66 -16.54
N PHE A 169 -4.11 1.85 -15.85
CA PHE A 169 -2.93 2.31 -15.14
C PHE A 169 -1.62 2.10 -15.90
N ALA A 170 -1.67 1.97 -17.24
CA ALA A 170 -0.47 1.75 -18.06
C ALA A 170 0.60 2.84 -17.83
N ASP A 171 0.18 4.11 -17.82
CA ASP A 171 1.06 5.28 -17.58
C ASP A 171 1.45 5.41 -16.08
N SER A 172 0.81 4.67 -15.18
CA SER A 172 0.98 4.73 -13.71
C SER A 172 1.70 3.49 -13.15
N GLY A 173 2.75 3.06 -13.87
CA GLY A 173 3.73 2.11 -13.36
C GLY A 173 4.15 1.08 -14.38
N TYR A 174 3.19 0.51 -15.12
CA TYR A 174 3.48 -0.57 -16.06
C TYR A 174 4.42 -0.11 -17.18
N GLN A 175 4.19 1.01 -17.87
CA GLN A 175 5.09 1.46 -18.95
C GLN A 175 6.53 1.71 -18.49
N ASN A 176 6.74 2.08 -17.21
CA ASN A 176 8.04 2.34 -16.62
C ASN A 176 8.65 1.11 -15.93
N ALA A 177 7.95 -0.03 -15.95
CA ALA A 177 8.42 -1.26 -15.33
C ALA A 177 9.55 -1.89 -16.16
N THR A 178 10.56 -2.35 -15.44
CA THR A 178 11.71 -3.05 -16.01
C THR A 178 11.43 -4.54 -16.19
N ASN A 179 10.63 -5.13 -15.30
CA ASN A 179 10.20 -6.52 -15.41
C ASN A 179 8.77 -6.70 -14.88
N TYR A 180 8.06 -7.71 -15.37
CA TYR A 180 6.69 -8.04 -14.96
C TYR A 180 6.59 -9.49 -14.52
N ASP A 181 5.83 -9.77 -13.47
CA ASP A 181 5.36 -11.13 -13.23
C ASP A 181 4.27 -11.48 -14.26
N LYS A 182 4.32 -12.71 -14.76
CA LYS A 182 3.33 -13.23 -15.72
C LYS A 182 2.08 -13.78 -15.03
N ASN A 183 2.09 -13.90 -13.70
CA ASN A 183 1.06 -14.60 -12.93
C ASN A 183 0.32 -13.68 -11.95
N SER A 184 0.61 -12.39 -11.97
CA SER A 184 -0.04 -11.38 -11.14
C SER A 184 0.04 -10.01 -11.81
N LEU A 185 -0.44 -8.99 -11.10
CA LEU A 185 -0.25 -7.58 -11.45
C LEU A 185 1.08 -7.01 -10.89
N SER A 186 2.00 -7.86 -10.42
CA SER A 186 3.30 -7.44 -9.88
C SER A 186 4.31 -7.04 -10.95
N TYR A 187 5.17 -6.07 -10.63
CA TYR A 187 6.25 -5.61 -11.51
C TYR A 187 7.43 -5.03 -10.72
N SER A 188 8.58 -4.90 -11.37
CA SER A 188 9.81 -4.34 -10.78
C SER A 188 10.29 -3.14 -11.58
N VAL A 189 10.97 -2.22 -10.89
CA VAL A 189 11.53 -0.99 -11.48
C VAL A 189 12.98 -0.86 -11.03
N ALA A 190 13.90 -0.76 -11.98
CA ALA A 190 15.28 -0.35 -11.74
C ALA A 190 15.32 1.18 -11.55
N VAL A 191 15.27 1.64 -10.30
CA VAL A 191 15.09 3.08 -9.99
C VAL A 191 16.35 3.88 -10.33
N ASN A 192 17.49 3.48 -9.77
CA ASN A 192 18.79 4.10 -10.06
C ASN A 192 19.93 3.08 -9.83
N GLN A 193 21.16 3.54 -9.69
CA GLN A 193 22.32 2.65 -9.48
C GLN A 193 22.34 2.02 -8.08
N GLN A 194 21.53 2.51 -7.14
CA GLN A 194 21.49 2.07 -5.74
C GLN A 194 20.24 1.28 -5.40
N TYR A 195 19.10 1.57 -6.04
CA TYR A 195 17.80 1.04 -5.67
C TYR A 195 17.08 0.35 -6.82
N ASN A 196 16.45 -0.78 -6.50
CA ASN A 196 15.36 -1.40 -7.26
C ASN A 196 14.09 -1.34 -6.40
N PHE A 197 12.92 -1.16 -7.01
CA PHE A 197 11.64 -1.25 -6.32
C PHE A 197 10.84 -2.46 -6.83
N LEU A 198 10.16 -3.15 -5.91
CA LEU A 198 9.22 -4.23 -6.20
C LEU A 198 7.81 -3.82 -5.83
N PHE A 199 6.92 -3.87 -6.81
CA PHE A 199 5.50 -3.57 -6.66
C PHE A 199 4.74 -4.90 -6.74
N LEU A 200 4.16 -5.34 -5.62
CA LEU A 200 3.63 -6.69 -5.48
C LEU A 200 2.10 -6.67 -5.34
N ASP A 201 1.45 -7.32 -6.30
CA ASP A 201 0.06 -7.74 -6.17
C ASP A 201 -0.03 -8.92 -5.20
N SER A 202 -0.63 -8.65 -4.05
CA SER A 202 -0.84 -9.59 -2.95
C SER A 202 -2.28 -10.11 -2.86
N ASN A 203 -3.17 -9.65 -3.74
CA ASN A 203 -4.61 -9.84 -3.59
C ASN A 203 -5.07 -11.20 -4.12
N ILE A 204 -6.17 -11.70 -3.56
CA ILE A 204 -6.80 -12.95 -3.96
C ILE A 204 -8.09 -12.65 -4.72
N TYR A 205 -8.02 -12.73 -6.05
CA TYR A 205 -9.18 -12.59 -6.92
C TYR A 205 -9.18 -13.68 -8.02
N PRO A 206 -10.34 -13.98 -8.65
CA PRO A 206 -10.46 -15.04 -9.63
C PRO A 206 -9.68 -14.69 -10.91
N GLU A 207 -8.97 -15.67 -11.46
CA GLU A 207 -8.20 -15.51 -12.71
C GLU A 207 -9.08 -15.67 -13.96
N ASP A 208 -10.31 -16.17 -13.83
CA ASP A 208 -11.25 -16.38 -14.93
C ASP A 208 -12.01 -15.11 -15.35
N ASN A 209 -11.63 -13.96 -14.79
CA ASN A 209 -12.25 -12.64 -14.99
C ASN A 209 -13.75 -12.59 -14.64
N GLN A 210 -14.27 -13.56 -13.89
CA GLN A 210 -15.59 -13.43 -13.30
C GLN A 210 -15.47 -12.65 -11.98
N PRO A 211 -16.24 -11.57 -11.78
CA PRO A 211 -16.26 -10.86 -10.52
C PRO A 211 -16.68 -11.79 -9.37
N GLN A 212 -16.04 -11.65 -8.22
CA GLN A 212 -16.47 -12.37 -7.01
C GLN A 212 -17.88 -11.91 -6.60
N THR A 213 -18.52 -12.62 -5.67
CA THR A 213 -19.74 -12.09 -5.02
C THR A 213 -19.42 -10.98 -4.01
N SER A 214 -18.24 -11.08 -3.40
CA SER A 214 -17.64 -10.15 -2.44
C SER A 214 -16.13 -10.25 -2.53
N PRO A 215 -15.38 -9.15 -2.30
CA PRO A 215 -13.92 -9.18 -2.37
C PRO A 215 -13.35 -10.07 -1.27
N THR A 216 -12.21 -10.71 -1.55
CA THR A 216 -11.46 -11.47 -0.56
C THR A 216 -10.53 -10.53 0.20
N THR A 217 -10.79 -10.32 1.49
CA THR A 217 -10.00 -9.40 2.33
C THR A 217 -8.55 -9.85 2.51
N GLY A 218 -8.29 -11.16 2.56
CA GLY A 218 -6.95 -11.71 2.80
C GLY A 218 -6.06 -11.75 1.57
N GLY A 219 -4.75 -11.73 1.80
CA GLY A 219 -3.72 -11.68 0.76
C GLY A 219 -2.73 -12.82 0.80
N THR A 220 -2.06 -13.08 -0.33
CA THR A 220 -1.01 -14.10 -0.46
C THR A 220 -0.07 -13.76 -1.61
N ILE A 221 1.24 -13.85 -1.37
CA ILE A 221 2.21 -13.88 -2.47
C ILE A 221 2.20 -15.30 -3.07
N ARG A 222 1.49 -15.45 -4.20
CA ARG A 222 1.29 -16.75 -4.88
C ARG A 222 2.63 -17.42 -5.20
N GLY A 223 2.70 -18.75 -5.15
CA GLY A 223 3.97 -19.48 -5.32
C GLY A 223 4.73 -19.21 -6.63
N LYS A 224 4.04 -18.91 -7.74
CA LYS A 224 4.70 -18.49 -8.99
C LYS A 224 5.27 -17.06 -8.89
N THR A 225 4.52 -16.14 -8.30
CA THR A 225 4.96 -14.77 -7.99
C THR A 225 6.11 -14.77 -6.99
N MET A 226 6.08 -15.60 -5.94
CA MET A 226 7.19 -15.76 -4.99
C MET A 226 8.49 -16.17 -5.69
N LYS A 227 8.42 -17.11 -6.64
CA LYS A 227 9.58 -17.49 -7.47
C LYS A 227 10.08 -16.33 -8.33
N TRP A 228 9.18 -15.50 -8.85
CA TRP A 228 9.56 -14.29 -9.59
C TRP A 228 10.22 -13.26 -8.66
N VAL A 229 9.67 -13.02 -7.47
CA VAL A 229 10.25 -12.13 -6.44
C VAL A 229 11.67 -12.53 -6.10
N LYS A 230 11.92 -13.82 -5.79
CA LYS A 230 13.26 -14.34 -5.51
C LYS A 230 14.25 -14.05 -6.64
N LYS A 231 13.82 -14.17 -7.91
CA LYS A 231 14.68 -13.83 -9.06
C LYS A 231 15.02 -12.35 -9.13
N GLN A 232 14.06 -11.45 -8.85
CA GLN A 232 14.32 -10.01 -8.85
C GLN A 232 15.25 -9.61 -7.70
N LEU A 233 15.07 -10.20 -6.52
CA LEU A 233 15.92 -9.95 -5.35
C LEU A 233 17.33 -10.49 -5.54
N GLU A 234 17.48 -11.69 -6.10
CA GLU A 234 18.77 -12.27 -6.46
C GLU A 234 19.52 -11.39 -7.47
N LYS A 235 18.82 -10.90 -8.49
CA LYS A 235 19.38 -9.96 -9.45
C LYS A 235 19.84 -8.65 -8.78
N ALA A 236 19.01 -8.05 -7.94
CA ALA A 236 19.37 -6.84 -7.20
C ALA A 236 20.62 -7.03 -6.34
N LYS A 237 20.74 -8.20 -5.68
CA LYS A 237 21.91 -8.59 -4.88
C LYS A 237 23.17 -8.69 -5.73
N GLN A 238 23.10 -9.31 -6.91
CA GLN A 238 24.21 -9.41 -7.86
C GLN A 238 24.66 -8.03 -8.37
N GLU A 239 23.70 -7.13 -8.60
CA GLU A 239 23.92 -5.73 -8.99
C GLU A 239 24.35 -4.84 -7.81
N LYS A 240 24.38 -5.36 -6.58
CA LYS A 240 24.65 -4.63 -5.33
C LYS A 240 23.70 -3.47 -5.07
N LYS A 241 22.44 -3.62 -5.51
CA LYS A 241 21.35 -2.67 -5.25
C LYS A 241 20.51 -3.12 -4.07
N LYS A 242 19.95 -2.14 -3.36
CA LYS A 242 18.94 -2.36 -2.32
C LYS A 242 17.56 -2.45 -2.95
N THR A 243 16.71 -3.33 -2.43
CA THR A 243 15.33 -3.45 -2.90
C THR A 243 14.36 -2.92 -1.87
N LEU A 244 13.49 -1.99 -2.23
CA LEU A 244 12.32 -1.63 -1.41
C LEU A 244 11.08 -2.31 -1.98
N VAL A 245 10.19 -2.77 -1.10
CA VAL A 245 8.99 -3.51 -1.49
C VAL A 245 7.75 -2.67 -1.21
N PHE A 246 6.79 -2.70 -2.12
CA PHE A 246 5.50 -2.04 -2.04
C PHE A 246 4.42 -3.08 -2.28
N MET A 247 3.49 -3.22 -1.34
CA MET A 247 2.38 -4.18 -1.42
C MET A 247 1.16 -3.64 -0.67
N HIS A 248 -0.01 -4.26 -0.81
CA HIS A 248 -1.21 -3.78 -0.13
C HIS A 248 -1.34 -4.35 1.29
N HIS A 249 -1.33 -5.69 1.41
CA HIS A 249 -1.45 -6.39 2.69
C HIS A 249 -0.22 -6.23 3.58
N ASN A 250 -0.37 -6.45 4.88
CA ASN A 250 0.73 -6.32 5.83
C ASN A 250 1.59 -7.59 5.92
N ILE A 251 2.84 -7.45 6.37
CA ILE A 251 3.72 -8.56 6.76
C ILE A 251 3.79 -8.76 8.29
N TYR A 252 3.43 -7.74 9.07
CA TYR A 252 3.32 -7.79 10.52
C TYR A 252 1.91 -7.51 11.02
N ALA A 253 1.62 -8.01 12.22
CA ALA A 253 0.38 -7.70 12.94
C ALA A 253 0.54 -6.39 13.72
N HIS A 254 0.34 -5.25 13.05
CA HIS A 254 0.41 -3.91 13.65
C HIS A 254 -0.62 -3.67 14.76
N ASN A 255 -1.71 -4.44 14.77
CA ASN A 255 -2.55 -4.58 15.93
C ASN A 255 -3.02 -6.03 16.06
N LYS A 256 -2.93 -6.58 17.28
CA LYS A 256 -3.25 -8.00 17.54
C LYS A 256 -4.70 -8.36 17.16
N LEU A 257 -5.64 -7.42 17.33
CA LEU A 257 -7.05 -7.61 17.01
C LEU A 257 -7.37 -7.32 15.54
N LEU A 258 -6.46 -6.69 14.80
CA LEU A 258 -6.58 -6.37 13.36
C LEU A 258 -5.57 -7.16 12.51
N SER A 259 -5.37 -8.45 12.83
CA SER A 259 -4.36 -9.29 12.16
C SER A 259 -4.95 -10.25 11.12
N SER A 260 -6.09 -10.87 11.43
CA SER A 260 -6.74 -11.84 10.56
C SER A 260 -7.32 -11.19 9.30
N GLY A 261 -6.85 -11.62 8.13
CA GLY A 261 -7.26 -11.06 6.83
C GLY A 261 -6.50 -9.79 6.43
N PHE A 262 -5.75 -9.17 7.33
CA PHE A 262 -4.94 -7.98 7.03
C PHE A 262 -3.48 -8.33 6.78
N VAL A 263 -2.94 -9.25 7.59
CA VAL A 263 -1.62 -9.83 7.39
C VAL A 263 -1.69 -10.88 6.28
N LEU A 264 -0.68 -10.92 5.41
CA LEU A 264 -0.53 -11.97 4.41
C LEU A 264 -0.69 -13.37 5.00
N ASN A 265 -1.45 -14.24 4.33
CA ASN A 265 -1.63 -15.63 4.76
C ASN A 265 -0.31 -16.41 4.80
N ASN A 266 0.67 -16.03 3.97
CA ASN A 266 2.02 -16.60 3.95
C ASN A 266 3.09 -15.58 4.37
N ALA A 267 2.77 -14.67 5.30
CA ALA A 267 3.69 -13.65 5.81
C ALA A 267 5.02 -14.24 6.31
N ASP A 268 5.00 -15.33 7.09
CA ASP A 268 6.23 -15.92 7.64
C ASP A 268 7.18 -16.43 6.55
N GLU A 269 6.66 -17.10 5.52
CA GLU A 269 7.45 -17.50 4.35
C GLU A 269 8.02 -16.28 3.65
N PHE A 270 7.20 -15.24 3.45
CA PHE A 270 7.62 -14.06 2.72
C PHE A 270 8.68 -13.26 3.48
N LYS A 271 8.52 -13.08 4.80
CA LYS A 271 9.51 -12.42 5.68
C LYS A 271 10.86 -13.11 5.63
N GLN A 272 10.90 -14.45 5.64
CA GLN A 272 12.15 -15.20 5.48
C GLN A 272 12.84 -14.90 4.15
N VAL A 273 12.08 -14.80 3.05
CA VAL A 273 12.63 -14.41 1.75
C VAL A 273 13.17 -12.98 1.78
N LEU A 274 12.43 -12.03 2.35
CA LEU A 274 12.87 -10.64 2.47
C LEU A 274 14.16 -10.53 3.31
N ALA A 275 14.26 -11.29 4.40
CA ALA A 275 15.45 -11.35 5.24
C ALA A 275 16.67 -11.95 4.53
N GLU A 276 16.51 -13.08 3.81
CA GLU A 276 17.57 -13.73 3.02
C GLU A 276 18.25 -12.77 2.01
N TYR A 277 17.45 -11.85 1.46
CA TYR A 277 17.89 -10.85 0.50
C TYR A 277 18.13 -9.46 1.10
N GLN A 278 18.05 -9.33 2.43
CA GLN A 278 18.31 -8.11 3.18
C GLN A 278 17.49 -6.91 2.69
N VAL A 279 16.20 -7.15 2.39
CA VAL A 279 15.24 -6.08 2.11
C VAL A 279 15.05 -5.26 3.38
N PRO A 280 15.29 -3.94 3.36
CA PRO A 280 15.26 -3.15 4.59
C PRO A 280 13.88 -2.60 4.92
N ILE A 281 13.05 -2.30 3.92
CA ILE A 281 11.74 -1.64 4.08
C ILE A 281 10.69 -2.27 3.16
N VAL A 282 9.51 -2.53 3.72
CA VAL A 282 8.24 -2.80 3.03
C VAL A 282 7.29 -1.62 3.29
N PHE A 283 6.60 -1.15 2.25
CA PHE A 283 5.51 -0.20 2.36
C PHE A 283 4.18 -0.93 2.11
N SER A 284 3.22 -0.74 3.00
CA SER A 284 1.89 -1.36 2.95
C SER A 284 0.75 -0.39 3.25
N GLY A 285 -0.48 -0.89 3.23
CA GLY A 285 -1.71 -0.17 3.59
C GLY A 285 -2.70 -1.10 4.29
N HIS A 286 -3.94 -1.17 3.76
CA HIS A 286 -4.99 -2.15 4.07
C HIS A 286 -5.65 -1.99 5.45
N ILE A 287 -4.88 -1.89 6.54
CA ILE A 287 -5.44 -1.66 7.89
C ILE A 287 -5.88 -0.21 8.11
N HIS A 288 -5.53 0.69 7.19
CA HIS A 288 -5.81 2.13 7.21
C HIS A 288 -5.21 2.93 8.37
N ALA A 289 -4.55 2.30 9.33
CA ALA A 289 -3.85 2.96 10.42
C ALA A 289 -2.41 3.26 10.02
N GLN A 290 -1.96 4.49 10.32
CA GLN A 290 -0.54 4.82 10.22
C GLN A 290 0.22 4.07 11.31
N ASP A 291 1.16 3.21 10.94
CA ASP A 291 2.00 2.49 11.89
C ASP A 291 3.34 2.16 11.24
N ILE A 292 4.43 2.12 12.00
CA ILE A 292 5.71 1.62 11.52
C ILE A 292 6.22 0.57 12.47
N MET A 293 6.48 -0.65 12.01
CA MET A 293 6.98 -1.72 12.85
C MET A 293 8.29 -2.29 12.31
N THR A 294 9.26 -2.59 13.19
CA THR A 294 10.47 -3.32 12.83
C THR A 294 10.57 -4.62 13.63
N GLU A 295 10.68 -5.74 12.92
CA GLU A 295 11.12 -7.01 13.50
C GLU A 295 12.46 -7.44 12.89
N THR A 296 13.18 -8.32 13.58
CA THR A 296 14.43 -8.91 13.10
C THR A 296 14.19 -10.38 12.77
N THR A 297 14.49 -10.78 11.53
CA THR A 297 14.48 -12.17 11.07
C THR A 297 15.90 -12.54 10.65
N ASP A 298 16.47 -13.61 11.21
CA ASP A 298 17.84 -14.08 10.89
C ASP A 298 18.91 -12.96 10.94
N ASP A 299 18.90 -12.18 12.03
CA ASP A 299 19.80 -11.01 12.25
C ASP A 299 19.63 -9.85 11.25
N HIS A 300 18.59 -9.90 10.41
CA HIS A 300 18.27 -8.84 9.45
C HIS A 300 17.01 -8.08 9.89
N PRO A 301 17.13 -6.80 10.31
CA PRO A 301 15.99 -5.98 10.65
C PRO A 301 15.21 -5.60 9.39
N LEU A 302 13.91 -5.89 9.40
CA LEU A 302 12.98 -5.57 8.33
C LEU A 302 11.89 -4.67 8.89
N THR A 303 11.75 -3.47 8.34
CA THR A 303 10.71 -2.53 8.73
C THR A 303 9.55 -2.57 7.75
N GLU A 304 8.33 -2.58 8.28
CA GLU A 304 7.12 -2.27 7.54
C GLU A 304 6.65 -0.86 7.91
N ILE A 305 6.36 -0.04 6.89
CA ILE A 305 5.72 1.27 7.02
C ILE A 305 4.32 1.13 6.45
N VAL A 306 3.31 1.16 7.30
CA VAL A 306 1.91 1.19 6.92
C VAL A 306 1.47 2.64 6.80
N SER A 307 0.99 3.02 5.62
CA SER A 307 0.38 4.35 5.45
C SER A 307 -1.07 4.31 5.94
N SER A 308 -1.50 5.32 6.69
CA SER A 308 -2.94 5.49 6.94
C SER A 308 -3.70 5.68 5.62
N SER A 309 -4.96 5.28 5.58
CA SER A 309 -5.78 5.48 4.37
C SER A 309 -5.87 6.95 3.99
N PHE A 310 -5.65 7.25 2.70
CA PHE A 310 -5.78 8.60 2.16
C PHE A 310 -7.23 9.09 2.14
N SER A 311 -8.20 8.18 2.29
CA SER A 311 -9.63 8.49 2.32
C SER A 311 -10.16 8.83 3.73
N ILE A 312 -9.39 8.60 4.79
CA ILE A 312 -9.79 8.92 6.17
C ILE A 312 -8.99 10.10 6.71
N ALA A 313 -9.34 10.60 7.90
CA ALA A 313 -8.56 11.65 8.54
C ALA A 313 -7.18 11.14 8.99
N PRO A 314 -6.08 11.88 8.79
CA PRO A 314 -6.01 13.27 8.31
C PRO A 314 -5.72 13.42 6.80
N GLN A 315 -6.02 12.40 5.97
CA GLN A 315 -5.56 12.23 4.59
C GLN A 315 -4.04 12.29 4.51
N ALA A 316 -3.38 11.39 5.23
CA ALA A 316 -1.93 11.40 5.31
C ALA A 316 -1.26 10.83 4.06
N TYR A 317 -0.02 11.26 3.84
CA TYR A 317 0.90 10.70 2.87
C TYR A 317 2.31 10.70 3.43
N GLY A 318 3.11 9.70 3.08
CA GLY A 318 4.52 9.63 3.41
C GLY A 318 5.37 10.41 2.41
N VAL A 319 6.37 11.15 2.88
CA VAL A 319 7.45 11.69 2.06
C VAL A 319 8.72 10.93 2.40
N VAL A 320 9.30 10.29 1.38
CA VAL A 320 10.52 9.48 1.53
C VAL A 320 11.65 10.11 0.73
N LYS A 321 12.80 10.27 1.38
CA LYS A 321 14.04 10.71 0.77
C LYS A 321 15.07 9.61 0.88
N LEU A 322 15.62 9.22 -0.27
CA LEU A 322 16.73 8.27 -0.40
C LEU A 322 17.95 9.00 -0.92
N LYS A 323 19.11 8.79 -0.30
CA LYS A 323 20.40 9.25 -0.82
C LYS A 323 21.52 8.35 -0.33
N GLY A 324 22.21 7.66 -1.25
CA GLY A 324 23.15 6.62 -0.88
C GLY A 324 22.44 5.56 -0.04
N ASN A 325 22.91 5.36 1.20
CA ASN A 325 22.32 4.43 2.17
C ASN A 325 21.40 5.09 3.20
N SER A 326 21.22 6.40 3.11
CA SER A 326 20.32 7.16 3.98
C SER A 326 18.88 7.05 3.49
N PHE A 327 18.00 6.75 4.45
CA PHE A 327 16.56 6.71 4.34
C PHE A 327 15.93 7.68 5.35
N ASP A 328 15.04 8.55 4.90
CA ASP A 328 14.26 9.47 5.73
C ASP A 328 12.80 9.43 5.29
N TYR A 329 11.93 8.90 6.14
CA TYR A 329 10.47 8.92 5.99
C TYR A 329 9.86 9.95 6.94
N GLN A 330 8.90 10.72 6.43
CA GLN A 330 8.07 11.61 7.23
C GLN A 330 6.62 11.60 6.73
N LYS A 331 5.68 11.31 7.63
CA LYS A 331 4.25 11.51 7.41
C LYS A 331 3.94 13.00 7.29
N LYS A 332 3.09 13.35 6.33
CA LYS A 332 2.46 14.67 6.16
C LYS A 332 0.96 14.50 5.98
N ALA A 333 0.19 15.55 6.22
CA ALA A 333 -1.25 15.58 5.96
C ALA A 333 -1.56 16.38 4.68
N ASN A 334 -2.58 15.96 3.92
CA ASN A 334 -3.07 16.69 2.76
C ASN A 334 -3.99 17.86 3.18
N THR A 335 -3.44 18.85 3.87
CA THR A 335 -4.21 20.06 4.22
C THR A 335 -4.52 20.88 2.98
N HIS A 336 -5.79 21.21 2.78
CA HIS A 336 -6.30 22.03 1.68
C HIS A 336 -7.68 22.61 2.03
N SER A 337 -8.17 23.53 1.19
CA SER A 337 -9.51 24.10 1.30
C SER A 337 -10.44 23.47 0.27
N VAL A 338 -11.70 23.27 0.66
CA VAL A 338 -12.77 22.80 -0.21
C VAL A 338 -13.87 23.86 -0.24
N ALA A 339 -14.42 24.12 -1.42
CA ALA A 339 -15.50 25.09 -1.56
C ALA A 339 -16.71 24.69 -0.70
N ASN A 340 -17.31 25.66 -0.01
CA ASN A 340 -18.45 25.48 0.90
C ASN A 340 -18.15 24.71 2.21
N LEU A 341 -16.88 24.50 2.55
CA LEU A 341 -16.46 24.07 3.88
C LEU A 341 -15.57 25.14 4.51
N GLU A 342 -15.85 25.48 5.76
CA GLU A 342 -15.01 26.43 6.51
C GLU A 342 -13.62 25.83 6.79
N ASN A 343 -13.58 24.57 7.23
CA ASN A 343 -12.35 23.87 7.54
C ASN A 343 -12.47 22.37 7.18
N TYR A 344 -11.86 21.99 6.05
CA TYR A 344 -11.91 20.60 5.57
C TYR A 344 -11.21 19.62 6.53
N SER A 345 -10.08 20.01 7.12
CA SER A 345 -9.35 19.15 8.06
C SER A 345 -10.14 18.86 9.33
N GLN A 346 -10.94 19.81 9.80
CA GLN A 346 -11.86 19.58 10.91
C GLN A 346 -13.04 18.71 10.48
N TYR A 347 -13.62 18.97 9.31
CA TYR A 347 -14.72 18.17 8.76
C TYR A 347 -14.37 16.68 8.67
N ILE A 348 -13.24 16.32 8.06
CA ILE A 348 -12.86 14.91 7.90
C ILE A 348 -12.51 14.26 9.24
N LYS A 349 -11.90 15.01 10.17
CA LYS A 349 -11.63 14.54 11.53
C LYS A 349 -12.94 14.22 12.27
N GLU A 350 -13.92 15.11 12.22
CA GLU A 350 -15.23 14.91 12.84
C GLU A 350 -15.98 13.74 12.20
N LEU A 351 -15.91 13.59 10.88
CA LEU A 351 -16.47 12.44 10.16
C LEU A 351 -15.89 11.13 10.70
N PHE A 352 -14.56 11.03 10.85
CA PHE A 352 -13.90 9.84 11.37
C PHE A 352 -14.24 9.57 12.85
N ILE A 353 -14.23 10.62 13.69
CA ILE A 353 -14.61 10.49 15.11
C ILE A 353 -16.06 10.02 15.24
N ASN A 354 -16.98 10.52 14.41
CA ASN A 354 -18.38 10.10 14.42
C ASN A 354 -18.59 8.64 14.00
N ASP A 355 -17.74 8.11 13.10
CA ASP A 355 -17.72 6.68 12.78
C ASP A 355 -17.29 5.85 14.01
N GLY A 356 -16.20 6.24 14.68
CA GLY A 356 -15.77 5.59 15.93
C GLY A 356 -16.78 5.71 17.06
N LYS A 357 -17.51 6.82 17.17
CA LYS A 357 -18.65 6.97 18.09
C LYS A 357 -19.75 5.97 17.79
N SER A 358 -20.05 5.76 16.52
CA SER A 358 -21.09 4.80 16.10
C SER A 358 -20.72 3.37 16.50
N LEU A 359 -19.43 2.99 16.38
CA LEU A 359 -18.89 1.75 16.94
C LEU A 359 -19.08 1.71 18.46
N GLY A 360 -18.71 2.78 19.17
CA GLY A 360 -18.86 2.90 20.62
C GLY A 360 -20.30 2.69 21.10
N TYR A 361 -21.26 3.40 20.49
CA TYR A 361 -22.68 3.22 20.80
C TYR A 361 -23.14 1.79 20.56
N SER A 362 -22.84 1.24 19.38
CA SER A 362 -23.25 -0.11 19.00
C SER A 362 -22.78 -1.14 20.04
N GLN A 363 -21.49 -1.15 20.35
CA GLN A 363 -20.91 -2.13 21.27
C GLN A 363 -21.31 -1.94 22.74
N LEU A 364 -21.59 -0.71 23.17
CA LEU A 364 -22.07 -0.45 24.54
C LEU A 364 -23.55 -0.82 24.71
N ILE A 365 -24.38 -0.55 23.71
CA ILE A 365 -25.80 -0.94 23.70
C ILE A 365 -25.92 -2.46 23.67
N ASP A 366 -25.13 -3.14 22.82
CA ASP A 366 -25.08 -4.60 22.77
C ASP A 366 -24.62 -5.22 24.09
N ALA A 367 -23.78 -4.51 24.85
CA ALA A 367 -23.38 -4.90 26.20
C ALA A 367 -24.41 -4.55 27.30
N GLY A 368 -25.55 -3.95 26.94
CA GLY A 368 -26.67 -3.67 27.83
C GLY A 368 -26.64 -2.29 28.52
N LEU A 369 -25.73 -1.39 28.15
CA LEU A 369 -25.71 -0.04 28.70
C LEU A 369 -26.83 0.81 28.08
N SER A 370 -27.75 1.30 28.91
CA SER A 370 -28.90 2.11 28.48
C SER A 370 -28.89 3.56 28.99
N ASP A 371 -27.94 3.93 29.85
CA ASP A 371 -27.81 5.31 30.34
C ASP A 371 -27.24 6.20 29.22
N SER A 372 -28.08 7.11 28.70
CA SER A 372 -27.73 7.94 27.54
C SER A 372 -26.52 8.84 27.79
N LYS A 373 -26.36 9.36 29.01
CA LYS A 373 -25.22 10.23 29.33
C LYS A 373 -23.93 9.44 29.38
N LYS A 374 -23.95 8.23 29.94
CA LYS A 374 -22.78 7.34 29.93
C LYS A 374 -22.43 6.89 28.51
N LEU A 375 -23.43 6.58 27.70
CA LEU A 375 -23.26 6.22 26.29
C LEU A 375 -22.55 7.35 25.53
N ASP A 376 -23.03 8.59 25.62
CA ASP A 376 -22.44 9.73 24.90
C ASP A 376 -20.97 9.95 25.29
N ILE A 377 -20.65 9.90 26.59
CA ILE A 377 -19.29 10.09 27.10
C ILE A 377 -18.35 8.98 26.61
N ALA A 378 -18.78 7.72 26.69
CA ALA A 378 -17.97 6.58 26.30
C ALA A 378 -17.81 6.47 24.77
N ALA A 379 -18.87 6.74 24.00
CA ALA A 379 -18.82 6.74 22.54
C ALA A 379 -17.88 7.84 22.02
N GLU A 380 -17.96 9.06 22.57
CA GLU A 380 -17.02 10.15 22.22
C GLU A 380 -15.58 9.71 22.48
N PHE A 381 -15.31 9.08 23.62
CA PHE A 381 -13.99 8.56 23.95
C PHE A 381 -13.50 7.51 22.93
N VAL A 382 -14.34 6.57 22.51
CA VAL A 382 -13.99 5.60 21.44
C VAL A 382 -13.60 6.33 20.16
N GLY A 383 -14.39 7.32 19.73
CA GLY A 383 -14.09 8.10 18.53
C GLY A 383 -12.74 8.83 18.59
N GLN A 384 -12.41 9.43 19.74
CA GLN A 384 -11.14 10.13 19.92
C GLN A 384 -9.93 9.18 19.95
N VAL A 385 -10.04 8.04 20.64
CA VAL A 385 -8.95 7.05 20.69
C VAL A 385 -8.75 6.38 19.34
N ASN A 386 -9.83 6.05 18.62
CA ASN A 386 -9.73 5.55 17.24
C ASN A 386 -9.01 6.57 16.35
N TYR A 387 -9.40 7.84 16.38
CA TYR A 387 -8.73 8.86 15.58
C TYR A 387 -7.22 8.89 15.86
N ARG A 388 -6.79 8.81 17.13
CA ARG A 388 -5.38 8.79 17.51
C ARG A 388 -4.63 7.58 16.96
N PHE A 389 -5.20 6.39 17.07
CA PHE A 389 -4.58 5.16 16.54
C PHE A 389 -4.46 5.21 15.01
N PHE A 390 -5.55 5.52 14.31
CA PHE A 390 -5.52 5.54 12.85
C PHE A 390 -4.65 6.67 12.29
N SER A 391 -4.47 7.76 13.05
CA SER A 391 -3.53 8.83 12.69
C SER A 391 -2.07 8.53 13.06
N GLY A 392 -1.75 7.45 13.79
CA GLY A 392 -0.39 7.15 14.27
C GLY A 392 0.08 8.09 15.39
N ASP A 393 -0.85 8.58 16.23
CA ASP A 393 -0.59 9.45 17.38
C ASP A 393 -0.76 8.67 18.71
N ASP A 394 -0.34 7.40 18.74
CA ASP A 394 -0.44 6.46 19.86
C ASP A 394 0.91 5.95 20.38
N PHE A 395 2.04 6.35 19.81
CA PHE A 395 3.36 6.15 20.44
C PHE A 395 3.57 7.11 21.64
N ILE A 396 2.99 6.74 22.80
CA ILE A 396 2.95 7.56 24.02
C ILE A 396 3.57 6.85 25.24
N THR A 397 3.89 7.62 26.27
CA THR A 397 4.46 7.10 27.53
C THR A 397 3.41 6.39 28.39
N ASP A 398 3.85 5.45 29.24
CA ASP A 398 2.96 4.76 30.19
C ASP A 398 2.20 5.76 31.10
N ASN A 399 2.80 6.89 31.46
CA ASN A 399 2.14 7.93 32.26
C ASN A 399 1.02 8.66 31.49
N GLU A 400 1.15 8.80 30.17
CA GLU A 400 0.07 9.34 29.33
C GLU A 400 -1.06 8.33 29.17
N VAL A 401 -0.73 7.04 29.07
CA VAL A 401 -1.72 5.95 29.10
C VAL A 401 -2.55 5.98 30.38
N GLU A 402 -1.92 6.09 31.55
CA GLU A 402 -2.64 6.17 32.82
C GLU A 402 -3.58 7.38 32.90
N LYS A 403 -3.21 8.51 32.29
CA LYS A 403 -4.11 9.69 32.19
C LYS A 403 -5.32 9.41 31.31
N ILE A 404 -5.12 8.80 30.14
CA ILE A 404 -6.22 8.40 29.23
C ILE A 404 -7.14 7.40 29.94
N LYS A 405 -6.56 6.42 30.64
CA LYS A 405 -7.33 5.43 31.41
C LYS A 405 -8.07 6.04 32.59
N ALA A 406 -7.62 7.16 33.15
CA ALA A 406 -8.34 7.88 34.19
C ALA A 406 -9.57 8.64 33.69
N GLU A 407 -9.75 8.82 32.37
CA GLU A 407 -10.89 9.53 31.80
C GLU A 407 -12.21 8.76 32.01
N ALA A 408 -13.30 9.51 32.17
CA ALA A 408 -14.63 8.94 32.40
C ALA A 408 -15.06 7.97 31.30
N GLY A 409 -14.71 8.25 30.04
CA GLY A 409 -15.03 7.38 28.90
C GLY A 409 -14.41 5.99 29.03
N TYR A 410 -13.12 5.91 29.34
CA TYR A 410 -12.45 4.63 29.59
C TYR A 410 -13.06 3.89 30.77
N GLN A 411 -13.32 4.57 31.89
CA GLN A 411 -13.90 3.93 33.09
C GLN A 411 -15.28 3.33 32.80
N ILE A 412 -16.14 4.06 32.09
CA ILE A 412 -17.45 3.55 31.65
C ILE A 412 -17.26 2.32 30.75
N ILE A 413 -16.36 2.37 29.77
CA ILE A 413 -16.08 1.22 28.89
C ILE A 413 -15.61 0.02 29.70
N SER A 414 -14.64 0.22 30.60
CA SER A 414 -14.04 -0.86 31.40
C SER A 414 -15.05 -1.56 32.32
N GLU A 415 -16.07 -0.84 32.80
CA GLU A 415 -17.14 -1.39 33.64
C GLU A 415 -18.24 -2.09 32.83
N ASN A 416 -18.46 -1.71 31.57
CA ASN A 416 -19.68 -2.07 30.83
C ASN A 416 -19.42 -2.93 29.59
N SER A 417 -18.24 -2.88 28.94
CA SER A 417 -17.95 -3.64 27.72
C SER A 417 -16.54 -4.22 27.73
N LYS A 418 -16.45 -5.55 27.92
CA LYS A 418 -15.17 -6.28 27.87
C LYS A 418 -14.51 -6.16 26.50
N PHE A 419 -15.29 -6.29 25.43
CA PHE A 419 -14.78 -6.19 24.05
C PHE A 419 -14.18 -4.82 23.78
N LEU A 420 -14.93 -3.73 24.03
CA LEU A 420 -14.40 -2.38 23.80
C LEU A 420 -13.20 -2.10 24.69
N LYS A 421 -13.18 -2.60 25.93
CA LYS A 421 -12.02 -2.46 26.80
C LYS A 421 -10.78 -3.12 26.19
N GLU A 422 -10.89 -4.37 25.74
CA GLU A 422 -9.78 -5.09 25.08
C GLU A 422 -9.34 -4.39 23.79
N TYR A 423 -10.29 -3.89 23.01
CA TYR A 423 -10.00 -3.12 21.79
C TYR A 423 -9.25 -1.83 22.09
N ILE A 424 -9.79 -0.99 22.98
CA ILE A 424 -9.18 0.28 23.40
C ILE A 424 -7.78 0.05 24.01
N ASP A 425 -7.63 -0.96 24.87
CA ASP A 425 -6.33 -1.33 25.44
C ASP A 425 -5.30 -1.72 24.35
N SER A 426 -5.75 -2.24 23.21
CA SER A 426 -4.87 -2.62 22.09
C SER A 426 -4.42 -1.46 21.21
N ILE A 427 -5.10 -0.30 21.26
CA ILE A 427 -4.85 0.85 20.36
C ILE A 427 -4.46 2.14 21.10
N ILE A 428 -4.48 2.14 22.44
CA ILE A 428 -4.15 3.34 23.23
C ILE A 428 -2.66 3.69 23.16
N GLN A 429 -1.82 2.66 23.03
CA GLN A 429 -0.37 2.78 23.10
C GLN A 429 0.29 1.76 22.18
N ASP A 430 1.00 2.27 21.19
CA ASP A 430 2.03 1.50 20.52
C ASP A 430 3.34 1.52 21.34
N LYS A 431 3.99 0.37 21.42
CA LYS A 431 5.25 0.15 22.14
C LYS A 431 6.39 -0.22 21.20
N ASN A 432 6.16 -0.22 19.89
CA ASN A 432 7.12 -0.68 18.92
C ASN A 432 8.10 0.47 18.58
N GLN A 433 7.63 1.60 18.04
CA GLN A 433 8.43 2.75 17.62
C GLN A 433 7.51 3.90 17.17
N GLU A 434 8.09 5.05 16.80
CA GLU A 434 7.30 6.20 16.35
C GLU A 434 6.79 6.03 14.91
N ASP A 435 5.50 6.32 14.69
CA ASP A 435 4.81 5.97 13.44
C ASP A 435 4.91 7.02 12.33
N ASN A 436 5.32 8.25 12.65
CA ASN A 436 5.25 9.37 11.71
C ASN A 436 6.59 9.75 11.10
N ARG A 437 7.69 9.21 11.61
CA ARG A 437 9.06 9.50 11.16
C ARG A 437 9.95 8.29 11.35
N LEU A 438 10.73 7.99 10.33
CA LEU A 438 11.77 6.98 10.42
C LEU A 438 13.02 7.46 9.70
N LYS A 439 14.16 7.43 10.40
CA LYS A 439 15.47 7.64 9.81
C LYS A 439 16.30 6.38 9.96
N LYS A 440 16.91 5.94 8.87
CA LYS A 440 17.80 4.79 8.84
C LYS A 440 19.03 5.09 7.99
N ASP A 441 20.16 4.53 8.41
CA ASP A 441 21.31 4.28 7.54
C ASP A 441 21.43 2.77 7.36
N PHE A 442 21.33 2.31 6.12
CA PHE A 442 21.31 0.89 5.83
C PHE A 442 22.68 0.20 5.95
N ASP A 443 23.78 0.93 6.16
CA ASP A 443 25.10 0.32 6.37
C ASP A 443 25.41 -0.01 7.84
N GLU A 444 24.74 0.66 8.80
CA GLU A 444 25.01 0.49 10.24
C GLU A 444 24.71 -0.93 10.76
N CYS A 445 23.98 -1.76 10.01
CA CYS A 445 23.73 -3.18 10.35
C CYS A 445 24.89 -4.14 10.06
N THR A 446 26.02 -3.67 9.50
CA THR A 446 27.17 -4.53 9.21
C THR A 446 28.30 -4.48 10.26
N LEU A 447 28.17 -3.66 11.30
CA LEU A 447 29.26 -3.39 12.26
C LEU A 447 29.16 -4.09 13.62
N SER A 448 28.19 -4.97 13.85
CA SER A 448 28.23 -5.91 14.98
C SER A 448 28.61 -7.31 14.48
N ARG A 449 29.90 -7.53 14.25
CA ARG A 449 30.50 -8.87 14.13
C ARG A 449 31.36 -9.19 15.34
#